data_AF-A0A9W6P3U7-F1
#
_entry.id   AF-A0A9W6P3U7-F1
#
_cell.length_a   1.000
_cell.length_b   1.000
_cell.length_c   1.000
_cell.angle_alpha   90.00
_cell.angle_beta   90.00
_cell.angle_gamma   90.00
#
_symmetry.space_group_name_H-M   'P 1'
#
loop_
_entity.id
_entity.type
_entity.pdbx_description
1 polymer ?
#
loop_
_entity_poly.entity_id
_entity_poly.type
_entity_poly.pdbx_seq_one_letter_code
_entity_poly.pdbx_strand_id
1 'polypeptide(L)'
;MLILNRAQPSSDGGVRAPFPARVPTRSDWWHSGTTYAVNVAKTEEEYDVTYVIAQPCVDVLDKACIEECPVDCIYEGERMLYIHPDECVDCGACEPVCPVEAIYYEDDLPGEWSGYYKANVDFFDDLGSPGGASKLGKVEKDHPLIAALPPQGEG
;
A
#
# COMPACT_ATOMS: atom_id res chain seq x y z
N MET A 1 -3.38 74.88 -23.14
CA MET A 1 -3.51 73.73 -22.22
C MET A 1 -2.16 73.05 -22.20
N LEU A 2 -1.26 73.39 -21.26
CA LEU A 2 -1.15 72.86 -19.88
C LEU A 2 -1.19 71.32 -19.87
N ILE A 3 -0.28 70.51 -19.32
CA ILE A 3 0.97 70.66 -18.54
C ILE A 3 1.75 69.32 -18.71
N LEU A 4 3.06 69.42 -18.58
CA LEU A 4 4.12 68.41 -18.45
C LEU A 4 3.80 67.23 -17.49
N ASN A 5 4.38 66.04 -17.69
CA ASN A 5 5.50 65.55 -16.88
C ASN A 5 5.83 64.05 -17.09
N ARG A 6 7.12 63.77 -17.24
CA ARG A 6 7.75 62.48 -16.91
C ARG A 6 7.75 62.29 -15.38
N ALA A 7 7.62 61.04 -14.92
CA ALA A 7 8.26 60.55 -13.68
C ALA A 7 8.28 59.01 -13.67
N GLN A 8 9.36 58.43 -13.13
CA GLN A 8 9.63 56.99 -13.01
C GLN A 8 9.27 56.45 -11.58
N PRO A 9 9.87 55.36 -11.02
CA PRO A 9 9.17 54.18 -10.50
C PRO A 9 9.26 53.99 -8.95
N SER A 10 8.58 52.99 -8.37
CA SER A 10 8.82 52.46 -7.00
C SER A 10 7.96 51.20 -6.79
N SER A 11 8.48 49.98 -6.56
CA SER A 11 9.16 49.40 -5.37
C SER A 11 8.24 49.05 -4.19
N ASP A 12 8.27 47.75 -3.85
CA ASP A 12 7.93 47.13 -2.57
C ASP A 12 6.48 46.86 -2.15
N GLY A 13 6.25 45.63 -1.67
CA GLY A 13 5.33 45.39 -0.56
C GLY A 13 4.30 44.28 -0.77
N GLY A 14 4.68 43.02 -0.52
CA GLY A 14 3.73 41.92 -0.42
C GLY A 14 2.75 42.11 0.75
N VAL A 15 1.52 41.61 0.59
CA VAL A 15 0.56 41.43 1.69
C VAL A 15 -0.06 40.04 1.56
N ARG A 16 0.05 39.25 2.64
CA ARG A 16 -0.58 37.95 2.83
C ARG A 16 -2.08 38.06 2.62
N ALA A 17 -2.65 37.23 1.75
CA ALA A 17 -4.09 37.04 1.68
C ALA A 17 -4.53 36.00 2.74
N PRO A 18 -5.69 36.22 3.38
CA PRO A 18 -6.12 35.51 4.57
C PRO A 18 -6.63 34.11 4.23
N PHE A 19 -6.35 33.13 5.09
CA PHE A 19 -7.16 31.94 5.20
C PHE A 19 -8.62 32.33 5.44
N PRO A 20 -9.57 31.72 4.73
CA PRO A 20 -10.75 31.25 5.41
C PRO A 20 -10.73 29.72 5.44
N ALA A 21 -10.76 29.22 6.68
CA ALA A 21 -11.06 27.86 7.01
C ALA A 21 -12.44 27.46 6.47
N ARG A 22 -12.49 26.42 5.64
CA ARG A 22 -13.42 25.29 5.76
C ARG A 22 -13.05 24.22 4.72
N VAL A 23 -12.63 23.05 5.20
CA VAL A 23 -12.50 21.86 4.34
C VAL A 23 -13.91 21.48 3.87
N PRO A 24 -14.18 21.36 2.55
CA PRO A 24 -15.45 20.85 2.05
C PRO A 24 -15.60 19.37 2.44
N THR A 25 -16.75 18.99 2.99
CA THR A 25 -17.06 17.60 3.33
C THR A 25 -17.44 16.79 2.07
N ARG A 26 -17.27 15.46 2.17
CA ARG A 26 -17.37 14.41 1.14
C ARG A 26 -18.62 14.41 0.21
N SER A 27 -19.60 15.30 0.38
CA SER A 27 -20.79 15.40 -0.48
C SER A 27 -20.58 16.22 -1.76
N ASP A 28 -19.52 17.01 -1.84
CA ASP A 28 -19.39 18.05 -2.88
C ASP A 28 -18.61 17.58 -4.13
N TRP A 29 -18.22 16.31 -4.16
CA TRP A 29 -17.28 15.73 -5.14
C TRP A 29 -17.95 14.94 -6.28
N TRP A 30 -19.11 15.36 -6.79
CA TRP A 30 -19.72 14.72 -7.99
C TRP A 30 -19.88 15.64 -9.20
N HIS A 31 -19.68 16.97 -9.11
CA HIS A 31 -20.20 17.87 -10.15
C HIS A 31 -19.23 18.67 -11.02
N SER A 32 -17.92 18.41 -11.00
CA SER A 32 -17.07 19.17 -11.92
C SER A 32 -15.80 18.42 -12.29
N GLY A 33 -15.89 17.71 -13.42
CA GLY A 33 -14.74 17.21 -14.16
C GLY A 33 -13.88 18.37 -14.66
N THR A 34 -12.86 18.74 -13.90
CA THR A 34 -11.80 19.61 -14.38
C THR A 34 -10.47 19.09 -13.89
N THR A 35 -9.65 18.69 -14.86
CA THR A 35 -8.28 18.22 -14.73
C THR A 35 -7.40 19.30 -14.09
N TYR A 36 -7.13 19.17 -12.80
CA TYR A 36 -6.09 19.96 -12.12
C TYR A 36 -5.01 19.02 -11.60
N ALA A 37 -3.90 18.98 -12.34
CA ALA A 37 -2.65 18.38 -11.91
C ALA A 37 -2.14 19.10 -10.66
N VAL A 38 -2.16 18.39 -9.52
CA VAL A 38 -1.50 18.79 -8.29
C VAL A 38 -0.25 17.92 -8.11
N ASN A 39 0.91 18.57 -7.93
CA ASN A 39 2.15 17.92 -7.53
C ASN A 39 1.99 17.42 -6.08
N VAL A 40 1.67 16.13 -5.92
CA VAL A 40 1.60 15.44 -4.62
C VAL A 40 2.96 14.81 -4.36
N ALA A 41 3.70 15.33 -3.37
CA ALA A 41 4.92 14.72 -2.85
C ALA A 41 4.59 13.59 -1.88
N LYS A 42 3.90 12.58 -2.42
CA LYS A 42 3.60 11.30 -1.81
C LYS A 42 3.48 10.38 -3.02
N THR A 43 4.44 9.50 -3.22
CA THR A 43 4.43 8.54 -4.33
C THR A 43 3.36 7.50 -4.01
N GLU A 44 2.09 7.91 -4.17
CA GLU A 44 0.86 7.18 -3.84
C GLU A 44 0.23 6.67 -5.14
N GLU A 45 0.72 5.54 -5.63
CA GLU A 45 -0.25 4.48 -5.90
C GLU A 45 -0.52 3.84 -4.54
N GLU A 46 -1.63 4.22 -3.92
CA GLU A 46 -2.20 3.62 -2.71
C GLU A 46 -2.66 2.21 -3.09
N TYR A 47 -1.75 1.25 -3.02
CA TYR A 47 -2.09 -0.17 -3.03
C TYR A 47 -2.41 -0.56 -1.59
N ASP A 48 -3.67 -0.50 -1.17
CA ASP A 48 -4.07 -0.94 0.17
C ASP A 48 -3.91 -2.48 0.29
N VAL A 49 -2.69 -2.99 0.57
CA VAL A 49 -2.57 -4.30 1.25
C VAL A 49 -2.99 -4.07 2.68
N THR A 50 -4.13 -4.60 3.08
CA THR A 50 -4.62 -4.35 4.44
C THR A 50 -4.04 -5.31 5.46
N TYR A 51 -3.67 -6.51 5.02
CA TYR A 51 -2.93 -7.48 5.81
C TYR A 51 -1.65 -7.90 5.09
N VAL A 52 -0.57 -8.03 5.85
CA VAL A 52 0.78 -8.33 5.36
C VAL A 52 1.31 -9.57 6.08
N ILE A 53 1.83 -10.54 5.32
CA ILE A 53 2.57 -11.67 5.88
C ILE A 53 4.05 -11.31 5.97
N ALA A 54 4.64 -11.47 7.15
CA ALA A 54 6.00 -11.07 7.50
C ALA A 54 6.95 -12.26 7.69
N GLN A 55 8.16 -11.96 8.18
CA GLN A 55 9.28 -12.91 8.29
C GLN A 55 8.96 -14.25 8.98
N PRO A 56 8.14 -14.33 10.05
CA PRO A 56 7.90 -15.61 10.73
C PRO A 56 7.25 -16.68 9.84
N CYS A 57 6.68 -16.32 8.68
CA CYS A 57 6.15 -17.28 7.71
C CYS A 57 7.23 -17.98 6.87
N VAL A 58 8.40 -17.37 6.71
CA VAL A 58 9.49 -17.86 5.84
C VAL A 58 9.98 -19.21 6.33
N ASP A 59 9.99 -20.21 5.45
CA ASP A 59 10.31 -21.62 5.71
C ASP A 59 9.36 -22.38 6.66
N VAL A 60 8.31 -21.72 7.15
CA VAL A 60 7.31 -22.34 8.03
C VAL A 60 6.11 -22.82 7.22
N LEU A 61 5.54 -21.96 6.36
CA LEU A 61 4.45 -22.30 5.43
C LEU A 61 3.33 -23.16 6.07
N ASP A 62 2.84 -22.76 7.25
CA ASP A 62 1.84 -23.53 8.02
C ASP A 62 0.48 -23.66 7.30
N LYS A 63 0.08 -22.62 6.55
CA LYS A 63 -1.14 -22.55 5.71
C LYS A 63 -2.49 -22.54 6.43
N ALA A 64 -2.55 -22.52 7.76
CA ALA A 64 -3.83 -22.36 8.48
C ALA A 64 -4.62 -21.12 8.03
N CYS A 65 -3.95 -20.03 7.67
CA CYS A 65 -4.57 -18.80 7.19
C CYS A 65 -5.32 -18.95 5.86
N ILE A 66 -4.94 -19.89 4.99
CA ILE A 66 -5.59 -20.09 3.68
C ILE A 66 -7.04 -20.55 3.86
N GLU A 67 -7.27 -21.48 4.78
CA GLU A 67 -8.60 -22.06 5.04
C GLU A 67 -9.60 -21.03 5.61
N GLU A 68 -9.10 -19.98 6.25
CA GLU A 68 -9.92 -18.94 6.88
C GLU A 68 -10.16 -17.71 5.99
N CYS A 69 -9.45 -17.60 4.85
CA CYS A 69 -9.61 -16.47 3.95
C CYS A 69 -10.89 -16.60 3.10
N PRO A 70 -11.93 -15.76 3.30
CA PRO A 70 -13.23 -15.92 2.62
C PRO A 70 -13.20 -15.63 1.12
N VAL A 71 -12.12 -14.99 0.64
CA VAL A 71 -11.92 -14.58 -0.75
C VAL A 71 -10.75 -15.32 -1.41
N ASP A 72 -10.14 -16.29 -0.72
CA ASP A 72 -9.04 -17.12 -1.24
C ASP A 72 -7.82 -16.29 -1.73
N CYS A 73 -7.53 -15.14 -1.10
CA CYS A 73 -6.52 -14.19 -1.56
C CYS A 73 -5.10 -14.41 -0.98
N ILE A 74 -4.82 -15.60 -0.43
CA ILE A 74 -3.52 -15.94 0.17
C ILE A 74 -2.79 -16.95 -0.71
N TYR A 75 -1.74 -16.51 -1.38
CA TYR A 75 -1.01 -17.26 -2.40
C TYR A 75 0.26 -17.89 -1.85
N GLU A 76 0.57 -19.09 -2.32
CA GLU A 76 1.76 -19.83 -1.91
C GLU A 76 2.93 -19.53 -2.86
N GLY A 77 4.00 -18.93 -2.35
CA GLY A 77 5.29 -18.84 -3.02
C GLY A 77 6.21 -20.02 -2.68
N GLU A 78 7.51 -19.87 -2.98
CA GLU A 78 8.48 -20.93 -2.71
C GLU A 78 8.85 -21.03 -1.22
N ARG A 79 8.98 -19.89 -0.53
CA ARG A 79 9.49 -19.82 0.84
C ARG A 79 8.47 -19.28 1.86
N MET A 80 7.45 -18.54 1.43
CA MET A 80 6.39 -18.02 2.31
C MET A 80 5.06 -17.83 1.56
N LEU A 81 4.02 -17.47 2.32
CA LEU A 81 2.71 -17.09 1.77
C LEU A 81 2.64 -15.57 1.56
N TYR A 82 1.80 -15.13 0.62
CA TYR A 82 1.62 -13.72 0.25
C TYR A 82 0.13 -13.38 0.17
N ILE A 83 -0.28 -12.25 0.76
CA ILE A 83 -1.64 -11.72 0.67
C ILE A 83 -1.72 -10.76 -0.52
N HIS A 84 -2.70 -10.96 -1.41
CA HIS A 84 -2.91 -10.07 -2.54
C HIS A 84 -3.55 -8.74 -2.09
N PRO A 85 -2.98 -7.56 -2.43
CA PRO A 85 -3.51 -6.24 -2.04
C PRO A 85 -4.96 -6.04 -2.46
N ASP A 86 -5.21 -6.13 -3.76
CA ASP A 86 -6.51 -5.72 -4.32
C ASP A 86 -7.63 -6.76 -4.12
N GLU A 87 -7.29 -7.95 -3.62
CA GLU A 87 -8.26 -9.02 -3.36
C GLU A 87 -8.59 -9.16 -1.88
N CYS A 88 -7.72 -8.68 -0.98
CA CYS A 88 -8.01 -8.66 0.43
C CYS A 88 -9.21 -7.75 0.73
N VAL A 89 -10.07 -8.19 1.65
CA VAL A 89 -11.30 -7.48 2.03
C VAL A 89 -11.37 -7.20 3.54
N ASP A 90 -10.22 -7.21 4.21
CA ASP A 90 -10.04 -6.73 5.58
C ASP A 90 -10.86 -7.50 6.61
N CYS A 91 -11.11 -8.78 6.33
CA CYS A 91 -11.94 -9.60 7.21
C CYS A 91 -11.24 -9.96 8.52
N GLY A 92 -9.90 -9.94 8.56
CA GLY A 92 -9.09 -10.24 9.74
C GLY A 92 -9.11 -11.70 10.21
N ALA A 93 -9.73 -12.62 9.47
CA ALA A 93 -9.85 -14.02 9.89
C ALA A 93 -8.51 -14.79 9.87
N CYS A 94 -7.58 -14.39 8.99
CA CYS A 94 -6.30 -15.06 8.81
C CYS A 94 -5.29 -14.77 9.94
N GLU A 95 -5.32 -13.57 10.52
CA GLU A 95 -4.38 -13.14 11.56
C GLU A 95 -4.37 -14.04 12.80
N PRO A 96 -5.50 -14.27 13.50
CA PRO A 96 -5.50 -15.00 14.77
C PRO A 96 -5.22 -16.49 14.62
N VAL A 97 -5.26 -17.04 13.41
CA VAL A 97 -5.02 -18.47 13.16
C VAL A 97 -3.58 -18.79 12.80
N CYS A 98 -2.75 -17.78 12.51
CA CYS A 98 -1.34 -18.00 12.20
C CYS A 98 -0.57 -18.42 13.46
N PRO A 99 -0.06 -19.66 13.56
CA PRO A 99 0.54 -20.17 14.80
C PRO A 99 1.91 -19.54 15.14
N VAL A 100 2.51 -18.83 14.17
CA VAL A 100 3.78 -18.12 14.31
C VAL A 100 3.62 -16.60 14.26
N GLU A 101 2.38 -16.11 14.38
CA GLU A 101 2.05 -14.68 14.45
C GLU A 101 2.66 -13.88 13.29
N ALA A 102 2.66 -14.45 12.07
CA ALA A 102 3.32 -13.83 10.91
C ALA A 102 2.48 -12.77 10.19
N ILE A 103 1.20 -12.61 10.54
CA ILE A 103 0.25 -11.80 9.78
C ILE A 103 -0.09 -10.56 10.59
N TYR A 104 0.02 -9.39 9.97
CA TYR A 104 -0.20 -8.09 10.60
C TYR A 104 -1.19 -7.27 9.77
N TYR A 105 -2.06 -6.52 10.44
CA TYR A 105 -2.68 -5.36 9.79
C TYR A 105 -1.57 -4.38 9.39
N GLU A 106 -1.69 -3.71 8.24
CA GLU A 106 -0.59 -2.91 7.68
C GLU A 106 -0.04 -1.84 8.63
N ASP A 107 -0.91 -1.20 9.40
CA ASP A 107 -0.54 -0.17 10.39
C ASP A 107 0.17 -0.76 11.63
N ASP A 108 -0.03 -2.06 11.88
CA ASP A 108 0.54 -2.79 13.01
C ASP A 108 1.80 -3.57 12.62
N LEU A 109 2.21 -3.54 11.34
CA LEU A 109 3.42 -4.20 10.85
C LEU A 109 4.67 -3.63 11.56
N PRO A 110 5.46 -4.47 12.27
CA PRO A 110 6.69 -4.01 12.91
C PRO A 110 7.66 -3.38 11.91
N GLY A 111 8.29 -2.27 12.29
CA GLY A 111 9.15 -1.50 11.38
C GLY A 111 10.33 -2.28 10.80
N GLU A 112 10.83 -3.29 11.52
CA GLU A 112 11.87 -4.22 11.05
C GLU A 112 11.41 -5.09 9.85
N TRP A 113 10.11 -5.25 9.69
CA TRP A 113 9.48 -5.99 8.59
C TRP A 113 8.75 -5.09 7.60
N SER A 114 8.98 -3.77 7.62
CA SER A 114 8.41 -2.82 6.65
C SER A 114 8.64 -3.23 5.18
N GLY A 115 9.72 -3.93 4.86
CA GLY A 115 9.99 -4.46 3.52
C GLY A 115 9.02 -5.56 3.06
N TYR A 116 8.30 -6.22 3.98
CA TYR A 116 7.35 -7.28 3.65
C TYR A 116 6.07 -6.75 3.03
N TYR A 117 5.69 -5.50 3.30
CA TYR A 117 4.61 -4.84 2.57
C TYR A 117 4.86 -4.92 1.06
N LYS A 118 6.03 -4.43 0.63
CA LYS A 118 6.43 -4.46 -0.77
C LYS A 118 6.55 -5.88 -1.29
N ALA A 119 7.04 -6.81 -0.49
CA ALA A 119 7.14 -8.21 -0.90
C ALA A 119 5.78 -8.86 -1.18
N ASN A 120 4.75 -8.53 -0.40
CA ASN A 120 3.38 -9.01 -0.63
C ASN A 120 2.80 -8.40 -1.92
N VAL A 121 3.00 -7.10 -2.15
CA VAL A 121 2.53 -6.43 -3.38
C VAL A 121 3.25 -6.97 -4.63
N ASP A 122 4.58 -6.85 -4.66
CA ASP A 122 5.40 -7.15 -5.84
C ASP A 122 5.38 -8.63 -6.24
N PHE A 123 4.99 -9.54 -5.34
CA PHE A 123 4.80 -10.94 -5.67
C PHE A 123 3.81 -11.11 -6.85
N PHE A 124 2.85 -10.20 -6.97
CA PHE A 124 1.79 -10.24 -7.98
C PHE A 124 2.07 -9.47 -9.26
N ASP A 125 3.24 -8.82 -9.42
CA ASP A 125 3.56 -7.98 -10.59
C ASP A 125 3.33 -8.70 -11.94
N ASP A 126 3.71 -9.98 -12.03
CA ASP A 126 3.52 -10.80 -13.23
C ASP A 126 2.21 -11.60 -13.25
N LEU A 127 1.54 -11.71 -12.09
CA LEU A 127 0.33 -12.52 -11.91
C LEU A 127 -0.95 -11.70 -12.07
N GLY A 128 -0.88 -10.39 -11.83
CA GLY A 128 -2.05 -9.53 -11.69
C GLY A 128 -2.91 -9.98 -10.50
N SER A 129 -4.24 -9.87 -10.66
CA SER A 129 -5.25 -10.35 -9.71
C SER A 129 -5.96 -11.61 -10.24
N PRO A 130 -5.54 -12.83 -9.83
CA PRO A 130 -6.13 -14.09 -10.29
C PRO A 130 -7.54 -14.37 -9.75
N GLY A 131 -7.94 -13.69 -8.68
CA GLY A 131 -9.23 -13.85 -8.00
C GLY A 131 -9.35 -15.21 -7.33
N GLY A 132 -8.37 -15.58 -6.50
CA GLY A 132 -8.32 -16.85 -5.76
C GLY A 132 -7.06 -17.70 -6.01
N ALA A 133 -6.35 -18.03 -4.93
CA ALA A 133 -5.11 -18.81 -4.88
C ALA A 133 -5.29 -20.28 -5.30
N SER A 134 -6.44 -20.87 -5.01
CA SER A 134 -6.74 -22.27 -5.34
C SER A 134 -6.63 -22.60 -6.83
N LYS A 135 -6.72 -21.59 -7.70
CA LYS A 135 -6.59 -21.73 -9.16
C LYS A 135 -5.13 -21.82 -9.63
N LEU A 136 -4.19 -21.24 -8.90
CA LEU A 136 -2.78 -21.18 -9.26
C LEU A 136 -1.96 -22.29 -8.60
N GLY A 137 -2.33 -22.69 -7.39
CA GLY A 137 -1.48 -23.56 -6.57
C GLY A 137 -0.20 -22.86 -6.14
N LYS A 138 0.86 -23.64 -5.91
CA LYS A 138 2.18 -23.12 -5.54
C LYS A 138 2.83 -22.42 -6.74
N VAL A 139 3.28 -21.18 -6.52
CA VAL A 139 4.06 -20.41 -7.48
C VAL A 139 5.54 -20.57 -7.15
N GLU A 140 6.34 -21.06 -8.10
CA GLU A 140 7.79 -21.29 -7.94
C GLU A 140 8.60 -19.98 -8.02
N LYS A 141 8.20 -18.96 -7.24
CA LYS A 141 8.93 -17.70 -7.06
C LYS A 141 8.70 -17.13 -5.68
N ASP A 142 9.56 -16.19 -5.31
CA ASP A 142 9.39 -15.30 -4.17
C ASP A 142 9.88 -13.91 -4.56
N HIS A 143 9.48 -12.90 -3.79
CA HIS A 143 10.08 -11.57 -3.92
C HIS A 143 11.59 -11.64 -3.55
N PRO A 144 12.48 -10.85 -4.21
CA PRO A 144 13.93 -10.93 -4.00
C PRO A 144 14.40 -10.79 -2.55
N LEU A 145 13.67 -10.02 -1.72
CA LEU A 145 13.95 -9.89 -0.29
C LEU A 145 13.89 -11.25 0.42
N ILE A 146 12.91 -12.10 0.08
CA ILE A 146 12.68 -13.41 0.70
C ILE A 146 13.64 -14.44 0.13
N ALA A 147 13.81 -14.46 -1.19
CA ALA A 147 14.69 -15.40 -1.87
C ALA A 147 16.16 -15.29 -1.38
N ALA A 148 16.58 -14.10 -0.96
CA ALA A 148 17.92 -13.84 -0.44
C ALA A 148 18.12 -14.20 1.04
N LEU A 149 17.06 -14.52 1.80
CA LEU A 149 17.19 -14.85 3.21
C LEU A 149 17.92 -16.18 3.42
N PRO A 150 18.78 -16.29 4.45
CA PRO A 150 19.27 -17.60 4.89
C PRO A 150 18.08 -18.49 5.31
N PRO A 151 18.25 -19.82 5.34
CA PRO A 151 17.22 -20.71 5.89
C PRO A 151 16.81 -20.27 7.30
N GLN A 152 15.50 -20.14 7.53
CA GLN A 152 14.88 -19.73 8.79
C GLN A 152 14.34 -20.94 9.59
N GLY A 153 14.07 -22.06 8.93
CA GLY A 153 13.37 -23.24 9.48
C GLY A 153 14.24 -24.25 10.26
N GLU A 154 15.41 -23.86 10.78
CA GLU A 154 16.27 -24.74 11.57
C GLU A 154 16.49 -24.18 12.98
N GLY A 155 15.66 -24.67 13.91
CA GLY A 155 15.81 -24.59 15.36
C GLY A 155 15.29 -25.85 16.02
#